data_AF-A0A833LPK6-F1
#
_entry.id   AF-A0A833LPK6-F1
#
_cell.length_a   1.000
_cell.length_b   1.000
_cell.length_c   1.000
_cell.angle_alpha   90.00
_cell.angle_beta   90.00
_cell.angle_gamma   90.00
#
_symmetry.space_group_name_H-M   'P 1'
#
loop_
_entity.id
_entity.type
_entity.pdbx_description
1 polymer ?
#
loop_
_entity_poly.entity_id
_entity_poly.type
_entity_poly.pdbx_seq_one_letter_code
_entity_poly.pdbx_strand_id
1 'polypeptide(L)'
;MRISPFAATLAAALAASSGMAIAGSVTVLQTPNAQATKFSQNGQYLVAYIDGQGGLRWDAASGTEEVLTSLVYANGINNAGTVAGAWSNDGGIDNGGHNLPALLAVGSNTPTQLPLPTGTDNADVYDVADDGTAVGLAYNSDFTVAKAYYHSPVDGLVTLPVDSPTTASRANAISADGHVVGGWNDDANSGFRRGVVWVDRVPTYIQDDQGNPLDEATGVSGNGQWVVGSGWRFNVTTQQLTLIPGMPFAFGVSDDGNMIVGASGFFDTPPRALLIWTAAAGVQELGEYLGDRGIALPPELPLPLQGGLTAISGDGSKIAGWTIGSDSVVSIVIDGANGPVDHIFSDSFELPPPPQVVQDGGFEETTTSFGPNPYWTASDSNDPSSTFFVAGGFPTHGGVYTTWFGGWGGDNQETQSIEQTVTIPAGSPRYLNYWRFAAELPDLSANFTVSIDGTPVETTDLTTIFPDEAYTLRSIDISAWADGADHVLRFQYDYPGGGSTDGSMYIDDVSIDPTDTPATVGAVGRHVDAATAAAMRRHKH
;
A
#
# COMPACT_ATOMS: atom_id res chain seq x y z
N MET A 1 44.64 33.57 5.02
CA MET A 1 43.21 33.69 4.68
C MET A 1 42.43 33.39 5.96
N ARG A 2 41.82 34.40 6.61
CA ARG A 2 41.12 34.23 7.88
C ARG A 2 39.66 33.92 7.59
N ILE A 3 39.22 32.70 7.88
CA ILE A 3 37.81 32.32 7.79
C ILE A 3 37.07 33.10 8.89
N SER A 4 35.97 33.77 8.52
CA SER A 4 35.24 34.64 9.43
C SER A 4 34.52 33.81 10.51
N PRO A 5 34.36 34.33 11.74
CA PRO A 5 33.63 33.64 12.81
C PRO A 5 32.13 33.44 12.49
N PHE A 6 31.61 34.03 11.41
CA PHE A 6 30.26 33.80 10.91
C PHE A 6 30.11 32.49 10.11
N ALA A 7 31.19 31.97 9.52
CA ALA A 7 31.14 30.70 8.79
C ALA A 7 31.15 29.49 9.73
N ALA A 8 31.76 29.62 10.92
CA ALA A 8 31.79 28.56 11.94
C ALA A 8 30.46 28.43 12.69
N THR A 9 29.72 29.52 12.89
CA THR A 9 28.39 29.49 13.53
C THR A 9 27.29 28.98 12.58
N LEU A 10 27.42 29.15 11.26
CA LEU A 10 26.45 28.57 10.31
C LEU A 10 26.63 27.04 10.17
N ALA A 11 27.87 26.53 10.26
CA ALA A 11 28.13 25.09 10.27
C ALA A 11 27.69 24.41 11.58
N ALA A 12 27.83 25.10 12.72
CA ALA A 12 27.35 24.59 14.02
C ALA A 12 25.81 24.68 14.17
N ALA A 13 25.15 25.63 13.49
CA ALA A 13 23.69 25.73 13.48
C ALA A 13 23.02 24.67 12.60
N LEU A 14 23.66 24.22 11.50
CA LEU A 14 23.16 23.09 10.70
C LEU A 14 23.41 21.72 11.36
N ALA A 15 24.46 21.59 12.17
CA ALA A 15 24.74 20.34 12.90
C ALA A 15 23.89 20.17 14.18
N ALA A 16 23.20 21.22 14.62
CA ALA A 16 22.30 21.18 15.78
C ALA A 16 20.80 21.01 15.40
N SER A 17 20.48 20.97 14.09
CA SER A 17 19.14 20.71 13.58
C SER A 17 18.98 19.33 12.95
N SER A 18 19.99 18.46 13.00
CA SER A 18 19.77 17.02 12.86
C SER A 18 19.13 16.51 14.16
N GLY A 19 17.91 16.97 14.45
CA GLY A 19 17.03 16.15 15.24
C GLY A 19 16.98 14.81 14.51
N MET A 20 17.27 13.71 15.23
CA MET A 20 16.99 12.37 14.73
C MET A 20 15.61 12.46 14.09
N ALA A 21 15.53 12.20 12.78
CA ALA A 21 14.24 12.00 12.14
C ALA A 21 13.55 10.97 13.03
N ILE A 22 12.45 11.36 13.67
CA ILE A 22 11.67 10.40 14.43
C ILE A 22 11.26 9.38 13.36
N ALA A 23 11.81 8.17 13.46
CA ALA A 23 11.42 7.08 12.60
C ALA A 23 9.89 7.01 12.65
N GLY A 24 9.25 6.96 11.48
CA GLY A 24 7.80 6.87 11.42
C GLY A 24 7.30 5.72 12.28
N SER A 25 6.07 5.81 12.75
CA SER A 25 5.53 4.82 13.69
C SER A 25 4.10 4.44 13.32
N VAL A 26 3.71 3.23 13.72
CA VAL A 26 2.35 2.73 13.60
C VAL A 26 1.79 2.52 15.00
N THR A 27 0.66 3.17 15.27
CA THR A 27 -0.10 3.05 16.51
C THR A 27 -1.40 2.31 16.22
N VAL A 28 -1.66 1.21 16.95
CA VAL A 28 -2.96 0.54 16.94
C VAL A 28 -3.85 1.18 18.01
N LEU A 29 -5.02 1.66 17.61
CA LEU A 29 -5.99 2.20 18.56
C LEU A 29 -6.60 1.07 19.40
N GLN A 30 -6.83 1.36 20.67
CA GLN A 30 -7.24 0.39 21.67
C GLN A 30 -8.75 0.14 21.67
N THR A 31 -9.54 1.07 21.14
CA THR A 31 -10.99 0.92 21.03
C THR A 31 -11.33 -0.13 19.96
N PRO A 32 -11.90 -1.28 20.35
CA PRO A 32 -12.21 -2.36 19.42
C PRO A 32 -13.34 -1.97 18.47
N ASN A 33 -13.30 -2.49 17.25
CA ASN A 33 -14.27 -2.23 16.18
C ASN A 33 -14.37 -0.77 15.71
N ALA A 34 -13.49 0.12 16.18
CA ALA A 34 -13.36 1.46 15.63
C ALA A 34 -12.74 1.38 14.22
N GLN A 35 -13.42 1.96 13.25
CA GLN A 35 -12.97 2.08 11.86
C GLN A 35 -12.70 3.54 11.54
N ALA A 36 -11.42 3.90 11.42
CA ALA A 36 -11.00 5.24 11.03
C ALA A 36 -11.73 5.70 9.76
N THR A 37 -12.20 6.95 9.75
CA THR A 37 -12.92 7.52 8.62
C THR A 37 -12.23 8.77 8.07
N LYS A 38 -11.76 9.69 8.93
CA LYS A 38 -11.14 10.94 8.47
C LYS A 38 -10.16 11.53 9.49
N PHE A 39 -9.04 12.07 8.99
CA PHE A 39 -8.13 12.94 9.72
C PHE A 39 -8.53 14.41 9.55
N SER A 40 -8.35 15.20 10.60
CA SER A 40 -8.32 16.65 10.48
C SER A 40 -7.12 17.07 9.63
N GLN A 41 -7.25 18.17 8.89
CA GLN A 41 -6.23 18.58 7.91
C GLN A 41 -4.88 18.91 8.58
N ASN A 42 -4.90 19.42 9.81
CA ASN A 42 -3.71 19.64 10.64
C ASN A 42 -3.13 18.36 11.27
N GLY A 43 -3.72 17.19 11.04
CA GLY A 43 -3.27 15.91 11.60
C GLY A 43 -3.46 15.76 13.12
N GLN A 44 -4.15 16.71 13.78
CA GLN A 44 -4.31 16.69 15.24
C GLN A 44 -5.35 15.68 15.70
N TYR A 45 -6.43 15.50 14.94
CA TYR A 45 -7.57 14.69 15.35
C TYR A 45 -7.93 13.67 14.28
N LEU A 46 -8.26 12.46 14.70
CA LEU A 46 -8.84 11.43 13.87
C LEU A 46 -10.25 11.13 14.37
N VAL A 47 -11.18 10.92 13.45
CA VAL A 47 -12.49 10.33 13.74
C VAL A 47 -12.57 8.91 13.20
N ALA A 48 -13.24 8.05 13.95
CA ALA A 48 -13.57 6.69 13.57
C ALA A 48 -15.03 6.37 13.90
N TYR A 49 -15.64 5.51 13.10
CA TYR A 49 -16.97 4.95 13.34
C TYR A 49 -16.87 3.69 14.20
N ILE A 50 -17.80 3.49 15.14
CA ILE A 50 -17.92 2.25 15.91
C ILE A 50 -19.32 1.68 15.67
N ASP A 51 -19.39 0.52 15.03
CA ASP A 51 -20.66 -0.10 14.67
C ASP A 51 -21.57 -0.30 15.88
N GLY A 52 -22.78 0.27 15.80
CA GLY A 52 -23.78 0.26 16.87
C GLY A 52 -23.43 1.02 18.16
N GLN A 53 -22.28 1.72 18.25
CA GLN A 53 -21.82 2.39 19.48
C GLN A 53 -21.46 3.87 19.31
N GLY A 54 -21.61 4.41 18.10
CA GLY A 54 -21.37 5.81 17.78
C GLY A 54 -20.03 6.00 17.09
N GLY A 55 -19.11 6.71 17.74
CA GLY A 55 -17.80 7.02 17.16
C GLY A 55 -16.67 7.10 18.17
N LEU A 56 -15.48 7.39 17.65
CA LEU A 56 -14.26 7.64 18.41
C LEU A 56 -13.63 8.91 17.87
N ARG A 57 -13.16 9.78 18.78
CA ARG A 57 -12.21 10.85 18.48
C ARG A 57 -10.87 10.49 19.10
N TRP A 58 -9.82 10.49 18.29
CA TRP A 58 -8.44 10.31 18.74
C TRP A 58 -7.67 11.63 18.61
N ASP A 59 -6.87 11.96 19.63
CA ASP A 59 -6.05 13.16 19.70
C ASP A 59 -4.56 12.80 19.58
N ALA A 60 -3.93 13.24 18.49
CA ALA A 60 -2.53 12.93 18.17
C ALA A 60 -1.52 13.49 19.19
N ALA A 61 -1.82 14.62 19.86
CA ALA A 61 -0.87 15.20 20.81
C ALA A 61 -0.81 14.42 22.13
N SER A 62 -1.92 13.79 22.51
CA SER A 62 -2.03 13.08 23.78
C SER A 62 -2.12 11.56 23.64
N GLY A 63 -2.43 11.06 22.44
CA GLY A 63 -2.79 9.67 22.19
C GLY A 63 -4.15 9.27 22.78
N THR A 64 -4.95 10.23 23.24
CA THR A 64 -6.21 9.96 23.96
C THR A 64 -7.30 9.51 22.99
N GLU A 65 -8.04 8.48 23.40
CA GLU A 65 -9.23 7.95 22.72
C GLU A 65 -10.50 8.36 23.48
N GLU A 66 -11.41 9.08 22.80
CA GLU A 66 -12.69 9.53 23.36
C GLU A 66 -13.85 8.89 22.59
N VAL A 67 -14.59 8.00 23.25
CA VAL A 67 -15.78 7.37 22.66
C VAL A 67 -16.96 8.33 22.67
N LEU A 68 -17.52 8.60 21.49
CA LEU A 68 -18.58 9.55 21.21
C LEU A 68 -19.95 8.87 21.18
N THR A 69 -20.42 8.42 22.33
CA THR A 69 -21.68 7.65 22.45
C THR A 69 -22.95 8.48 22.22
N SER A 70 -22.84 9.82 22.16
CA SER A 70 -23.96 10.71 21.87
C SER A 70 -24.27 10.83 20.37
N LEU A 71 -23.38 10.35 19.51
CA LEU A 71 -23.61 10.20 18.09
C LEU A 71 -23.98 8.75 17.75
N VAL A 72 -24.78 8.56 16.72
CA VAL A 72 -25.06 7.25 16.10
C VAL A 72 -24.07 6.96 14.97
N TYR A 73 -23.68 8.02 14.24
CA TYR A 73 -22.63 7.98 13.23
C TYR A 73 -21.63 9.10 13.48
N ALA A 74 -20.35 8.81 13.26
CA ALA A 74 -19.26 9.79 13.30
C ALA A 74 -18.45 9.62 12.01
N ASN A 75 -18.47 10.65 11.17
CA ASN A 75 -18.03 10.55 9.78
C ASN A 75 -16.79 11.42 9.51
N GLY A 76 -16.92 12.74 9.71
CA GLY A 76 -15.90 13.73 9.38
C GLY A 76 -15.43 14.53 10.59
N ILE A 77 -14.32 15.25 10.44
CA ILE A 77 -13.73 16.07 11.51
C ILE A 77 -12.96 17.26 10.92
N ASN A 78 -13.04 18.42 11.59
CA ASN A 78 -12.30 19.63 11.21
C ASN A 78 -11.06 19.88 12.10
N ASN A 79 -10.31 20.96 11.84
CA ASN A 79 -9.06 21.25 12.57
C ASN A 79 -9.27 21.63 14.04
N ALA A 80 -10.50 21.99 14.43
CA ALA A 80 -10.89 22.22 15.82
C ALA A 80 -11.31 20.94 16.54
N GLY A 81 -11.29 19.78 15.87
CA GLY A 81 -11.73 18.50 16.42
C GLY A 81 -13.25 18.36 16.53
N THR A 82 -14.01 19.23 15.86
CA THR A 82 -15.48 19.11 15.79
C THR A 82 -15.83 17.97 14.85
N VAL A 83 -16.57 16.99 15.37
CA VAL A 83 -16.97 15.80 14.63
C VAL A 83 -18.32 16.03 13.95
N ALA A 84 -18.39 15.69 12.67
CA ALA A 84 -19.62 15.60 11.89
C ALA A 84 -20.23 14.20 11.98
N GLY A 85 -21.55 14.14 12.07
CA GLY A 85 -22.27 12.87 11.99
C GLY A 85 -23.76 13.05 12.20
N ALA A 86 -24.36 12.05 12.82
CA ALA A 86 -25.78 12.04 13.14
C ALA A 86 -26.03 11.61 14.58
N TRP A 87 -27.11 12.13 15.15
CA TRP A 87 -27.66 11.66 16.41
C TRP A 87 -29.13 11.26 16.20
N SER A 88 -29.61 10.27 16.95
CA SER A 88 -31.01 9.84 16.87
C SER A 88 -31.86 10.56 17.91
N ASN A 89 -33.04 11.04 17.50
CA ASN A 89 -34.02 11.66 18.39
C ASN A 89 -35.00 10.66 19.03
N ASP A 90 -34.99 9.38 18.63
CA ASP A 90 -36.00 8.37 18.95
C ASP A 90 -35.45 6.95 19.17
N GLY A 91 -34.13 6.79 19.28
CA GLY A 91 -33.48 5.54 19.68
C GLY A 91 -32.97 4.65 18.53
N GLY A 92 -32.72 5.23 17.36
CA GLY A 92 -31.98 4.65 16.24
C GLY A 92 -32.81 3.74 15.32
N ILE A 93 -32.12 3.13 14.34
CA ILE A 93 -32.68 2.22 13.33
C ILE A 93 -33.51 1.07 13.93
N ASP A 94 -33.19 0.62 15.14
CA ASP A 94 -33.89 -0.49 15.81
C ASP A 94 -35.29 -0.12 16.33
N ASN A 95 -35.62 1.17 16.41
CA ASN A 95 -36.93 1.67 16.89
C ASN A 95 -37.72 2.43 15.82
N GLY A 96 -37.37 2.28 14.54
CA GLY A 96 -37.97 3.02 13.44
C GLY A 96 -37.48 4.47 13.37
N GLY A 97 -36.26 4.72 13.85
CA GLY A 97 -35.80 6.04 14.21
C GLY A 97 -35.25 6.91 13.09
N HIS A 98 -35.45 8.22 13.22
CA HIS A 98 -34.94 9.25 12.32
C HIS A 98 -33.60 9.82 12.81
N ASN A 99 -32.60 9.84 11.94
CA ASN A 99 -31.31 10.46 12.23
C ASN A 99 -31.37 11.96 11.94
N LEU A 100 -30.85 12.75 12.86
CA LEU A 100 -30.75 14.20 12.72
C LEU A 100 -29.28 14.58 12.50
N PRO A 101 -29.00 15.56 11.62
CA PRO A 101 -27.65 15.97 11.30
C PRO A 101 -27.06 16.71 12.51
N ALA A 102 -25.84 16.37 12.91
CA ALA A 102 -25.25 16.90 14.13
C ALA A 102 -23.75 17.16 14.02
N LEU A 103 -23.29 18.13 14.83
CA LEU A 103 -21.88 18.41 15.09
C LEU A 103 -21.58 18.22 16.58
N LEU A 104 -20.42 17.63 16.91
CA LEU A 104 -19.96 17.43 18.28
C LEU A 104 -18.57 18.03 18.49
N ALA A 105 -18.51 19.15 19.20
CA ALA A 105 -17.27 19.85 19.53
C ALA A 105 -16.42 19.11 20.58
N VAL A 106 -15.13 19.44 20.67
CA VAL A 106 -14.23 18.93 21.71
C VAL A 106 -14.72 19.34 23.10
N GLY A 107 -14.80 18.37 24.02
CA GLY A 107 -15.25 18.57 25.39
C GLY A 107 -16.77 18.74 25.57
N SER A 108 -17.56 18.61 24.50
CA SER A 108 -19.03 18.55 24.59
C SER A 108 -19.51 17.10 24.61
N ASN A 109 -20.52 16.82 25.44
CA ASN A 109 -21.26 15.55 25.40
C ASN A 109 -22.60 15.66 24.68
N THR A 110 -23.01 16.87 24.31
CA THR A 110 -24.29 17.15 23.66
C THR A 110 -24.05 17.54 22.21
N PRO A 111 -24.56 16.76 21.23
CA PRO A 111 -24.49 17.13 19.83
C PRO A 111 -25.30 18.40 19.54
N THR A 112 -24.77 19.26 18.69
CA THR A 112 -25.48 20.42 18.16
C THR A 112 -26.19 19.99 16.88
N GLN A 113 -27.52 19.94 16.92
CA GLN A 113 -28.33 19.64 15.75
C GLN A 113 -28.23 20.76 14.70
N LEU A 114 -28.03 20.37 13.45
CA LEU A 114 -28.11 21.28 12.30
C LEU A 114 -29.55 21.34 11.73
N PRO A 115 -29.93 22.43 11.05
CA PRO A 115 -31.19 22.50 10.32
C PRO A 115 -31.33 21.40 9.26
N LEU A 116 -32.56 20.92 9.07
CA LEU A 116 -32.92 19.93 8.04
C LEU A 116 -33.53 20.58 6.80
N PRO A 117 -33.30 20.03 5.59
CA PRO A 117 -33.98 20.51 4.40
C PRO A 117 -35.50 20.36 4.54
N THR A 118 -36.26 21.29 3.98
CA THR A 118 -37.73 21.23 4.08
C THR A 118 -38.26 19.96 3.43
N GLY A 119 -39.11 19.20 4.14
CA GLY A 119 -39.67 17.95 3.66
C GLY A 119 -38.78 16.71 3.87
N THR A 120 -37.67 16.87 4.59
CA THR A 120 -36.80 15.77 5.02
C THR A 120 -36.92 15.55 6.52
N ASP A 121 -36.75 14.30 6.95
CA ASP A 121 -36.79 13.92 8.36
C ASP A 121 -35.67 12.95 8.74
N ASN A 122 -34.80 12.54 7.81
CA ASN A 122 -33.64 11.71 8.09
C ASN A 122 -32.41 12.25 7.34
N ALA A 123 -31.36 12.61 8.06
CA ALA A 123 -30.14 13.15 7.47
C ALA A 123 -28.89 12.76 8.25
N ASP A 124 -27.75 12.84 7.57
CA ASP A 124 -26.44 12.62 8.14
C ASP A 124 -25.45 13.67 7.62
N VAL A 125 -24.53 14.09 8.48
CA VAL A 125 -23.42 14.97 8.14
C VAL A 125 -22.21 14.10 7.86
N TYR A 126 -21.73 14.12 6.62
CA TYR A 126 -20.55 13.34 6.23
C TYR A 126 -19.25 14.10 6.55
N ASP A 127 -19.27 15.44 6.44
CA ASP A 127 -18.07 16.22 6.67
C ASP A 127 -18.33 17.66 7.10
N VAL A 128 -17.32 18.28 7.71
CA VAL A 128 -17.36 19.63 8.29
C VAL A 128 -16.05 20.39 8.05
N ALA A 129 -16.18 21.66 7.66
CA ALA A 129 -15.11 22.64 7.44
C ALA A 129 -14.76 23.41 8.74
N ASP A 130 -13.69 24.20 8.70
CA ASP A 130 -13.18 24.91 9.88
C ASP A 130 -14.08 26.06 10.34
N ASP A 131 -14.88 26.63 9.42
CA ASP A 131 -15.86 27.65 9.71
C ASP A 131 -17.20 27.09 10.25
N GLY A 132 -17.30 25.76 10.38
CA GLY A 132 -18.52 25.06 10.80
C GLY A 132 -19.50 24.78 9.65
N THR A 133 -19.12 25.06 8.41
CA THR A 133 -19.84 24.61 7.23
C THR A 133 -19.84 23.09 7.16
N ALA A 134 -20.99 22.48 6.89
CA ALA A 134 -21.20 21.04 6.97
C ALA A 134 -21.94 20.54 5.74
N VAL A 135 -21.61 19.32 5.29
CA VAL A 135 -22.20 18.70 4.10
C VAL A 135 -22.64 17.27 4.38
N GLY A 136 -23.62 16.80 3.61
CA GLY A 136 -24.11 15.45 3.76
C GLY A 136 -25.26 15.12 2.82
N LEU A 137 -26.16 14.25 3.30
CA LEU A 137 -27.38 13.88 2.61
C LEU A 137 -28.59 13.99 3.52
N ALA A 138 -29.74 14.29 2.94
CA ALA A 138 -31.03 14.24 3.61
C ALA A 138 -32.05 13.47 2.77
N TYR A 139 -32.78 12.55 3.38
CA TYR A 139 -33.86 11.78 2.78
C TYR A 139 -35.20 12.48 2.97
N ASN A 140 -36.03 12.41 1.93
CA ASN A 140 -37.46 12.67 2.09
C ASN A 140 -38.08 11.65 3.07
N SER A 141 -39.22 11.99 3.66
CA SER A 141 -39.94 11.14 4.63
C SER A 141 -40.33 9.74 4.14
N ASP A 142 -40.36 9.52 2.82
CA ASP A 142 -40.62 8.21 2.23
C ASP A 142 -39.35 7.40 1.90
N PHE A 143 -38.17 7.94 2.24
CA PHE A 143 -36.84 7.37 2.00
C PHE A 143 -36.55 7.04 0.52
N THR A 144 -37.29 7.63 -0.42
CA THR A 144 -37.16 7.27 -1.85
C THR A 144 -36.00 7.99 -2.54
N VAL A 145 -35.67 9.20 -2.11
CA VAL A 145 -34.62 10.02 -2.74
C VAL A 145 -33.85 10.81 -1.67
N ALA A 146 -32.53 10.64 -1.67
CA ALA A 146 -31.61 11.45 -0.88
C ALA A 146 -31.15 12.70 -1.65
N LYS A 147 -30.97 13.81 -0.95
CA LYS A 147 -30.47 15.08 -1.51
C LYS A 147 -29.18 15.50 -0.83
N ALA A 148 -28.17 15.79 -1.66
CA ALA A 148 -26.95 16.45 -1.20
C ALA A 148 -27.32 17.83 -0.64
N TYR A 149 -26.84 18.13 0.56
CA TYR A 149 -27.04 19.44 1.17
C TYR A 149 -25.73 20.03 1.67
N TYR A 150 -25.79 21.34 1.85
CA TYR A 150 -24.75 22.20 2.38
C TYR A 150 -25.38 23.09 3.45
N HIS A 151 -24.76 23.16 4.62
CA HIS A 151 -25.16 24.06 5.69
C HIS A 151 -23.97 24.91 6.09
N SER A 152 -24.09 26.24 6.05
CA SER A 152 -23.09 27.15 6.61
C SER A 152 -23.72 27.99 7.72
N PRO A 153 -22.97 28.36 8.78
CA PRO A 153 -23.45 29.33 9.77
C PRO A 153 -23.84 30.69 9.17
N VAL A 154 -23.31 31.03 7.98
CA VAL A 154 -23.56 32.31 7.30
C VAL A 154 -24.73 32.20 6.32
N ASP A 155 -24.66 31.23 5.41
CA ASP A 155 -25.65 31.08 4.33
C ASP A 155 -26.88 30.27 4.75
N GLY A 156 -26.82 29.61 5.91
CA GLY A 156 -27.82 28.65 6.35
C GLY A 156 -27.79 27.38 5.50
N LEU A 157 -28.94 26.74 5.41
CA LEU A 157 -29.11 25.45 4.73
C LEU A 157 -29.49 25.61 3.26
N VAL A 158 -28.81 24.87 2.39
CA VAL A 158 -28.97 24.87 0.94
C VAL A 158 -28.92 23.43 0.41
N THR A 159 -29.83 23.07 -0.49
CA THR A 159 -29.68 21.85 -1.31
C THR A 159 -28.67 22.10 -2.42
N LEU A 160 -27.67 21.24 -2.55
CA LEU A 160 -26.66 21.39 -3.59
C LEU A 160 -27.27 21.14 -4.97
N PRO A 161 -27.03 22.01 -5.95
CA PRO A 161 -27.62 21.86 -7.28
C PRO A 161 -27.01 20.68 -8.02
N VAL A 162 -27.86 19.98 -8.77
CA VAL A 162 -27.52 18.85 -9.62
C VAL A 162 -28.30 18.92 -10.93
N ASP A 163 -27.79 18.30 -11.99
CA ASP A 163 -28.46 18.22 -13.29
C ASP A 163 -29.65 17.23 -13.31
N SER A 164 -29.68 16.27 -12.38
CA SER A 164 -30.73 15.27 -12.21
C SER A 164 -31.42 15.45 -10.85
N PRO A 165 -32.24 16.50 -10.67
CA PRO A 165 -32.83 16.85 -9.39
C PRO A 165 -33.90 15.87 -8.90
N THR A 166 -34.30 14.89 -9.71
CA THR A 166 -35.25 13.83 -9.31
C THR A 166 -34.56 12.57 -8.79
N THR A 167 -33.25 12.43 -8.97
CA THR A 167 -32.48 11.26 -8.52
C THR A 167 -31.75 11.55 -7.21
N ALA A 168 -31.13 10.52 -6.64
CA ALA A 168 -30.39 10.64 -5.40
C ALA A 168 -29.07 11.40 -5.60
N SER A 169 -28.63 12.06 -4.54
CA SER A 169 -27.35 12.76 -4.47
C SER A 169 -26.84 12.81 -3.04
N ARG A 170 -25.53 12.92 -2.87
CA ARG A 170 -24.85 13.07 -1.57
C ARG A 170 -23.61 13.92 -1.73
N ALA A 171 -23.32 14.74 -0.72
CA ALA A 171 -22.01 15.34 -0.53
C ALA A 171 -21.23 14.52 0.50
N ASN A 172 -20.02 14.08 0.13
CA ASN A 172 -19.17 13.16 0.88
C ASN A 172 -18.10 13.88 1.69
N ALA A 173 -17.47 14.91 1.12
CA ALA A 173 -16.29 15.56 1.69
C ALA A 173 -16.27 17.05 1.35
N ILE A 174 -15.63 17.85 2.21
CA ILE A 174 -15.49 19.31 2.05
C ILE A 174 -14.06 19.79 2.39
N SER A 175 -13.59 20.80 1.66
CA SER A 175 -12.33 21.50 1.96
C SER A 175 -12.41 22.25 3.30
N ALA A 176 -11.25 22.55 3.88
CA ALA A 176 -11.18 23.21 5.20
C ALA A 176 -11.82 24.60 5.21
N ASP A 177 -11.80 25.29 4.07
CA ASP A 177 -12.40 26.61 3.87
C ASP A 177 -13.89 26.56 3.48
N GLY A 178 -14.48 25.38 3.30
CA GLY A 178 -15.91 25.22 3.04
C GLY A 178 -16.35 25.49 1.59
N HIS A 179 -15.42 25.71 0.65
CA HIS A 179 -15.75 26.13 -0.72
C HIS A 179 -15.79 25.01 -1.76
N VAL A 180 -15.05 23.92 -1.53
CA VAL A 180 -14.96 22.78 -2.45
C VAL A 180 -15.60 21.57 -1.80
N VAL A 181 -16.60 20.99 -2.45
CA VAL A 181 -17.34 19.82 -1.99
C VAL A 181 -17.24 18.71 -3.02
N GLY A 182 -16.93 17.49 -2.59
CA GLY A 182 -16.97 16.28 -3.41
C GLY A 182 -18.16 15.40 -3.04
N GLY A 183 -18.79 14.76 -4.03
CA GLY A 183 -19.85 13.77 -3.80
C GLY A 183 -20.34 13.15 -5.11
N TRP A 184 -21.65 12.92 -5.19
CA TRP A 184 -22.27 12.28 -6.36
C TRP A 184 -23.73 12.66 -6.61
N ASN A 185 -24.19 12.39 -7.83
CA ASN A 185 -25.59 12.39 -8.24
C ASN A 185 -25.87 11.30 -9.27
N ASP A 186 -26.90 10.50 -9.04
CA ASP A 186 -27.27 9.42 -9.96
C ASP A 186 -27.81 10.00 -11.28
N ASP A 187 -27.46 9.37 -12.40
CA ASP A 187 -28.01 9.70 -13.71
C ASP A 187 -29.48 9.28 -13.82
N ALA A 188 -30.34 10.17 -14.34
CA ALA A 188 -31.77 9.92 -14.44
C ALA A 188 -32.16 8.79 -15.41
N ASN A 189 -31.30 8.45 -16.37
CA ASN A 189 -31.63 7.49 -17.42
C ASN A 189 -31.04 6.09 -17.14
N SER A 190 -29.77 6.06 -16.74
CA SER A 190 -29.01 4.83 -16.48
C SER A 190 -29.03 4.40 -15.03
N GLY A 191 -29.33 5.31 -14.09
CA GLY A 191 -29.17 5.08 -12.66
C GLY A 191 -27.72 4.99 -12.19
N PHE A 192 -26.75 5.26 -13.09
CA PHE A 192 -25.34 5.22 -12.75
C PHE A 192 -24.96 6.37 -11.82
N ARG A 193 -24.17 6.08 -10.79
CA ARG A 193 -23.64 7.08 -9.85
C ARG A 193 -22.52 7.88 -10.49
N ARG A 194 -22.67 9.20 -10.58
CA ARG A 194 -21.69 10.09 -11.21
C ARG A 194 -21.02 10.97 -10.17
N GLY A 195 -19.70 11.03 -10.17
CA GLY A 195 -18.92 11.94 -9.34
C GLY A 195 -19.23 13.39 -9.66
N VAL A 196 -19.42 14.20 -8.61
CA VAL A 196 -19.68 15.64 -8.70
C VAL A 196 -18.74 16.39 -7.78
N VAL A 197 -18.16 17.48 -8.30
CA VAL A 197 -17.39 18.46 -7.54
C VAL A 197 -18.13 19.78 -7.58
N TRP A 198 -18.52 20.30 -6.42
CA TRP A 198 -19.09 21.64 -6.30
C TRP A 198 -18.03 22.62 -5.86
N VAL A 199 -17.85 23.71 -6.61
CA VAL A 199 -17.06 24.89 -6.20
C VAL A 199 -18.02 26.03 -6.01
N ASP A 200 -18.10 26.58 -4.79
CA ASP A 200 -19.09 27.61 -4.45
C ASP A 200 -20.52 27.21 -4.82
N ARG A 201 -20.83 25.92 -4.63
CA ARG A 201 -22.11 25.27 -4.99
C ARG A 201 -22.35 25.11 -6.49
N VAL A 202 -21.38 25.42 -7.36
CA VAL A 202 -21.50 25.18 -8.81
C VAL A 202 -20.99 23.78 -9.16
N PRO A 203 -21.81 22.87 -9.72
CA PRO A 203 -21.45 21.49 -9.95
C PRO A 203 -20.60 21.32 -11.22
N THR A 204 -19.57 20.47 -11.13
CA THR A 204 -18.80 19.90 -12.23
C THR A 204 -18.89 18.38 -12.13
N TYR A 205 -19.33 17.72 -13.21
CA TYR A 205 -19.43 16.27 -13.26
C TYR A 205 -18.14 15.66 -13.78
N ILE A 206 -17.64 14.65 -13.09
CA ILE A 206 -16.35 14.03 -13.39
C ILE A 206 -16.52 12.97 -14.48
N GLN A 207 -15.70 13.08 -15.53
CA GLN A 207 -15.73 12.22 -16.71
C GLN A 207 -14.30 11.90 -17.16
N ASP A 208 -14.10 10.74 -17.75
CA ASP A 208 -12.86 10.40 -18.45
C ASP A 208 -12.70 11.19 -19.76
N ASP A 209 -11.55 11.01 -20.44
CA ASP A 209 -11.25 11.70 -21.70
C ASP A 209 -12.19 11.30 -22.85
N GLN A 210 -12.97 10.22 -22.69
CA GLN A 210 -13.98 9.75 -23.62
C GLN A 210 -15.38 10.29 -23.29
N GLY A 211 -15.52 11.07 -22.21
CA GLY A 211 -16.78 11.62 -21.74
C GLY A 211 -17.64 10.63 -20.94
N ASN A 212 -17.10 9.46 -20.57
CA ASN A 212 -17.81 8.53 -19.71
C ASN A 212 -17.79 9.06 -18.26
N PRO A 213 -18.92 9.03 -17.55
CA PRO A 213 -18.93 9.43 -16.15
C PRO A 213 -18.07 8.50 -15.30
N LEU A 214 -17.33 9.09 -14.37
CA LEU A 214 -16.63 8.36 -13.33
C LEU A 214 -17.48 8.33 -12.05
N ASP A 215 -17.19 7.34 -11.20
CA ASP A 215 -17.91 7.10 -9.94
C ASP A 215 -17.71 8.24 -8.92
N GLU A 216 -18.28 8.10 -7.73
CA GLU A 216 -18.34 9.14 -6.72
C GLU A 216 -17.00 9.78 -6.33
N ALA A 217 -17.05 11.07 -6.02
CA ALA A 217 -15.96 11.76 -5.35
C ALA A 217 -16.04 11.50 -3.84
N THR A 218 -15.00 10.93 -3.26
CA THR A 218 -14.98 10.42 -1.87
C THR A 218 -14.15 11.28 -0.93
N GLY A 219 -13.15 12.00 -1.44
CA GLY A 219 -12.22 12.81 -0.65
C GLY A 219 -11.86 14.14 -1.29
N VAL A 220 -11.63 15.16 -0.46
CA VAL A 220 -11.21 16.51 -0.85
C VAL A 220 -10.02 16.92 0.01
N SER A 221 -8.97 17.50 -0.59
CA SER A 221 -7.82 18.03 0.15
C SER A 221 -8.22 19.24 0.99
N GLY A 222 -7.50 19.50 2.08
CA GLY A 222 -7.78 20.62 2.98
C GLY A 222 -7.77 21.97 2.27
N ASN A 223 -6.83 22.16 1.35
CA ASN A 223 -6.71 23.36 0.52
C ASN A 223 -7.69 23.43 -0.67
N GLY A 224 -8.58 22.43 -0.84
CA GLY A 224 -9.58 22.37 -1.91
C GLY A 224 -9.01 22.24 -3.33
N GLN A 225 -7.70 22.01 -3.49
CA GLN A 225 -7.09 21.89 -4.82
C GLN A 225 -7.32 20.52 -5.48
N TRP A 226 -7.51 19.48 -4.67
CA TRP A 226 -7.59 18.10 -5.13
C TRP A 226 -8.86 17.42 -4.65
N VAL A 227 -9.47 16.66 -5.55
CA VAL A 227 -10.58 15.75 -5.25
C VAL A 227 -10.22 14.37 -5.77
N VAL A 228 -10.57 13.33 -5.02
CA VAL A 228 -10.33 11.93 -5.42
C VAL A 228 -11.63 11.13 -5.40
N GLY A 229 -11.62 10.04 -6.16
CA GLY A 229 -12.68 9.04 -6.21
C GLY A 229 -12.15 7.75 -6.82
N SER A 230 -13.03 6.77 -7.04
CA SER A 230 -12.67 5.42 -7.47
C SER A 230 -11.75 5.38 -8.71
N GLY A 231 -10.44 5.24 -8.52
CA GLY A 231 -9.45 5.18 -9.61
C GLY A 231 -9.04 6.52 -10.23
N TRP A 232 -9.30 7.67 -9.58
CA TRP A 232 -8.99 8.97 -10.17
C TRP A 232 -8.69 10.08 -9.14
N ARG A 233 -7.94 11.10 -9.59
CA ARG A 233 -7.69 12.39 -8.93
C ARG A 233 -7.99 13.53 -9.89
N PHE A 234 -8.66 14.56 -9.39
CA PHE A 234 -9.05 15.76 -10.13
C PHE A 234 -8.41 17.01 -9.51
N ASN A 235 -7.77 17.84 -10.32
CA ASN A 235 -7.30 19.16 -9.91
C ASN A 235 -8.42 20.19 -10.14
N VAL A 236 -8.90 20.82 -9.08
CA VAL A 236 -10.04 21.74 -9.12
C VAL A 236 -9.73 23.01 -9.93
N THR A 237 -8.49 23.50 -9.86
CA THR A 237 -8.09 24.75 -10.52
C THR A 237 -7.85 24.56 -12.01
N THR A 238 -7.11 23.51 -12.39
CA THR A 238 -6.76 23.26 -13.79
C THR A 238 -7.81 22.42 -14.51
N GLN A 239 -8.78 21.86 -13.78
CA GLN A 239 -9.75 20.86 -14.24
C GLN A 239 -9.10 19.61 -14.85
N GLN A 240 -7.86 19.32 -14.47
CA GLN A 240 -7.15 18.16 -14.97
C GLN A 240 -7.57 16.91 -14.20
N LEU A 241 -8.03 15.89 -14.92
CA LEU A 241 -8.23 14.54 -14.40
C LEU A 241 -6.94 13.72 -14.57
N THR A 242 -6.63 12.89 -13.58
CA THR A 242 -5.57 11.88 -13.63
C THR A 242 -6.17 10.55 -13.17
N LEU A 243 -6.12 9.53 -14.02
CA LEU A 243 -6.48 8.17 -13.62
C LEU A 243 -5.35 7.54 -12.79
N ILE A 244 -5.73 6.70 -11.84
CA ILE A 244 -4.81 6.04 -10.90
C ILE A 244 -5.00 4.53 -11.03
N PRO A 245 -4.32 3.88 -11.99
CA PRO A 245 -4.37 2.44 -12.15
C PRO A 245 -3.93 1.73 -10.88
N GLY A 246 -4.63 0.66 -10.51
CA GLY A 246 -4.31 -0.15 -9.32
C GLY A 246 -4.92 0.34 -8.01
N MET A 247 -5.56 1.52 -7.98
CA MET A 247 -6.28 2.01 -6.79
C MET A 247 -7.77 2.24 -7.11
N PRO A 248 -8.60 1.20 -7.13
CA PRO A 248 -10.01 1.33 -7.48
C PRO A 248 -10.83 2.07 -6.42
N PHE A 249 -10.34 2.19 -5.18
CA PHE A 249 -10.95 3.06 -4.17
C PHE A 249 -9.92 4.02 -3.61
N ALA A 250 -10.10 5.31 -3.85
CA ALA A 250 -9.38 6.38 -3.17
C ALA A 250 -10.30 7.01 -2.13
N PHE A 251 -9.79 7.36 -0.94
CA PHE A 251 -10.59 7.92 0.15
C PHE A 251 -10.04 9.26 0.67
N GLY A 252 -8.74 9.52 0.53
CA GLY A 252 -8.12 10.76 0.97
C GLY A 252 -6.93 11.15 0.10
N VAL A 253 -6.61 12.45 0.08
CA VAL A 253 -5.52 13.03 -0.71
C VAL A 253 -4.84 14.16 0.07
N SER A 254 -3.51 14.26 -0.03
CA SER A 254 -2.73 15.34 0.57
C SER A 254 -2.96 16.68 -0.15
N ASP A 255 -2.63 17.80 0.51
CA ASP A 255 -2.78 19.16 -0.03
C ASP A 255 -1.90 19.42 -1.26
N ASP A 256 -0.73 18.80 -1.33
CA ASP A 256 0.12 18.85 -2.52
C ASP A 256 -0.35 17.90 -3.64
N GLY A 257 -1.32 17.04 -3.33
CA GLY A 257 -1.88 16.04 -4.21
C GLY A 257 -0.98 14.85 -4.48
N ASN A 258 0.23 14.81 -3.92
CA ASN A 258 1.24 13.80 -4.27
C ASN A 258 1.07 12.47 -3.55
N MET A 259 0.15 12.39 -2.58
CA MET A 259 -0.17 11.16 -1.87
C MET A 259 -1.68 10.95 -1.78
N ILE A 260 -2.12 9.73 -2.06
CA ILE A 260 -3.52 9.30 -1.98
C ILE A 260 -3.58 7.99 -1.20
N VAL A 261 -4.60 7.86 -0.36
CA VAL A 261 -4.83 6.65 0.44
C VAL A 261 -6.12 5.97 0.02
N GLY A 262 -6.11 4.65 0.04
CA GLY A 262 -7.16 3.87 -0.61
C GLY A 262 -7.19 2.39 -0.22
N ALA A 263 -7.90 1.63 -1.05
CA ALA A 263 -7.98 0.18 -0.94
C ALA A 263 -8.18 -0.51 -2.30
N SER A 264 -7.85 -1.81 -2.36
CA SER A 264 -8.00 -2.63 -3.57
C SER A 264 -9.46 -3.03 -3.88
N GLY A 265 -10.33 -3.17 -2.87
CA GLY A 265 -11.74 -3.52 -3.07
C GLY A 265 -12.33 -4.53 -2.08
N PHE A 266 -13.67 -4.58 -1.99
CA PHE A 266 -14.37 -5.31 -0.92
C PHE A 266 -14.40 -6.85 -1.09
N PHE A 267 -14.16 -7.37 -2.29
CA PHE A 267 -14.33 -8.79 -2.63
C PHE A 267 -13.10 -9.41 -3.30
N ASP A 268 -11.93 -8.80 -3.08
CA ASP A 268 -10.71 -9.24 -3.74
C ASP A 268 -10.14 -10.52 -3.10
N THR A 269 -9.30 -11.20 -3.87
CA THR A 269 -8.42 -12.26 -3.37
C THR A 269 -7.00 -11.94 -3.85
N PRO A 270 -6.04 -11.65 -2.95
CA PRO A 270 -6.21 -11.62 -1.50
C PRO A 270 -7.16 -10.49 -1.03
N PRO A 271 -7.77 -10.64 0.16
CA PRO A 271 -8.73 -9.70 0.73
C PRO A 271 -8.23 -8.25 0.75
N ARG A 272 -9.18 -7.30 0.66
CA ARG A 272 -9.02 -5.84 0.57
C ARG A 272 -7.68 -5.32 1.10
N ALA A 273 -6.76 -4.97 0.20
CA ALA A 273 -5.45 -4.43 0.56
C ALA A 273 -5.52 -2.94 0.92
N LEU A 274 -4.66 -2.52 1.85
CA LEU A 274 -4.46 -1.12 2.24
C LEU A 274 -3.48 -0.49 1.25
N LEU A 275 -3.93 0.51 0.49
CA LEU A 275 -3.15 1.05 -0.63
C LEU A 275 -2.73 2.50 -0.40
N ILE A 276 -1.49 2.80 -0.75
CA ILE A 276 -0.97 4.16 -0.86
C ILE A 276 -0.54 4.39 -2.30
N TRP A 277 -0.98 5.49 -2.89
CA TRP A 277 -0.45 5.98 -4.16
C TRP A 277 0.41 7.19 -3.91
N THR A 278 1.59 7.23 -4.53
CA THR A 278 2.39 8.45 -4.61
C THR A 278 2.64 8.84 -6.06
N ALA A 279 2.79 10.14 -6.30
CA ALA A 279 3.14 10.64 -7.63
C ALA A 279 4.48 10.09 -8.16
N ALA A 280 5.39 9.69 -7.25
CA ALA A 280 6.71 9.19 -7.60
C ALA A 280 6.75 7.67 -7.85
N ALA A 281 6.04 6.89 -7.03
CA ALA A 281 6.13 5.42 -7.04
C ALA A 281 4.89 4.70 -7.58
N GLY A 282 3.78 5.42 -7.82
CA GLY A 282 2.52 4.77 -8.15
C GLY A 282 1.87 4.13 -6.92
N VAL A 283 1.05 3.09 -7.13
CA VAL A 283 0.32 2.38 -6.08
C VAL A 283 1.22 1.32 -5.44
N GLN A 284 1.28 1.29 -4.11
CA GLN A 284 1.94 0.29 -3.28
C GLN A 284 0.99 -0.22 -2.20
N GLU A 285 1.19 -1.47 -1.76
CA GLU A 285 0.55 -1.96 -0.54
C GLU A 285 1.21 -1.31 0.69
N LEU A 286 0.43 -1.11 1.75
CA LEU A 286 0.90 -0.41 2.95
C LEU A 286 2.12 -1.10 3.58
N GLY A 287 2.14 -2.43 3.62
CA GLY A 287 3.26 -3.18 4.21
C GLY A 287 4.59 -2.88 3.51
N GLU A 288 4.58 -2.89 2.18
CA GLU A 288 5.74 -2.54 1.36
C GLU A 288 6.13 -1.07 1.53
N TYR A 289 5.15 -0.17 1.44
CA TYR A 289 5.38 1.28 1.58
C TYR A 289 6.04 1.67 2.90
N LEU A 290 5.63 1.02 3.99
CA LEU A 290 6.21 1.22 5.32
C LEU A 290 7.58 0.53 5.46
N GLY A 291 7.72 -0.67 4.89
CA GLY A 291 8.98 -1.41 4.84
C GLY A 291 10.10 -0.60 4.18
N ASP A 292 9.81 0.02 3.03
CA ASP A 292 10.75 0.92 2.33
C ASP A 292 11.26 2.05 3.24
N ARG A 293 10.44 2.50 4.19
CA ARG A 293 10.73 3.61 5.12
C ARG A 293 11.29 3.14 6.45
N GLY A 294 11.52 1.85 6.64
CA GLY A 294 11.95 1.29 7.92
C GLY A 294 10.91 1.45 9.04
N ILE A 295 9.64 1.65 8.69
CA ILE A 295 8.54 1.77 9.64
C ILE A 295 8.01 0.36 9.93
N ALA A 296 8.32 -0.16 11.12
CA ALA A 296 7.88 -1.49 11.51
C ALA A 296 6.37 -1.54 11.77
N LEU A 297 5.72 -2.59 11.26
CA LEU A 297 4.36 -2.93 11.65
C LEU A 297 4.35 -3.55 13.06
N PRO A 298 3.33 -3.24 13.89
CA PRO A 298 3.16 -3.88 15.19
C PRO A 298 3.00 -5.40 15.02
N PRO A 299 3.76 -6.23 15.77
CA PRO A 299 3.79 -7.67 15.59
C PRO A 299 2.46 -8.38 15.89
N GLU A 300 1.54 -7.70 16.59
CA GLU A 300 0.18 -8.18 16.87
C GLU A 300 -0.76 -8.13 15.67
N LEU A 301 -0.42 -7.39 14.60
CA LEU A 301 -1.27 -7.30 13.40
C LEU A 301 -1.09 -8.55 12.52
N PRO A 302 -2.17 -9.27 12.19
CA PRO A 302 -2.14 -10.34 11.22
C PRO A 302 -1.67 -9.85 9.84
N LEU A 303 -0.75 -10.60 9.23
CA LEU A 303 -0.27 -10.35 7.87
C LEU A 303 -0.79 -11.42 6.89
N PRO A 304 -1.08 -11.07 5.62
CA PRO A 304 -1.10 -9.71 5.08
C PRO A 304 -2.20 -8.85 5.72
N LEU A 305 -1.99 -7.53 5.79
CA LEU A 305 -2.99 -6.61 6.34
C LEU A 305 -4.24 -6.59 5.45
N GLN A 306 -5.41 -6.52 6.08
CA GLN A 306 -6.70 -6.58 5.39
C GLN A 306 -7.62 -5.48 5.90
N GLY A 307 -7.98 -4.54 5.04
CA GLY A 307 -8.82 -3.40 5.40
C GLY A 307 -8.70 -2.24 4.43
N GLY A 308 -8.57 -1.01 4.92
CA GLY A 308 -8.43 0.14 4.03
C GLY A 308 -7.86 1.37 4.71
N LEU A 309 -7.06 2.14 3.98
CA LEU A 309 -6.63 3.46 4.42
C LEU A 309 -7.66 4.48 3.98
N THR A 310 -8.24 5.16 4.95
CA THR A 310 -9.42 6.01 4.76
C THR A 310 -9.11 7.48 5.02
N ALA A 311 -8.01 7.77 5.70
CA ALA A 311 -7.71 9.09 6.24
C ALA A 311 -6.25 9.49 6.00
N ILE A 312 -6.03 10.76 5.69
CA ILE A 312 -4.71 11.38 5.50
C ILE A 312 -4.76 12.84 5.96
N SER A 313 -3.70 13.35 6.58
CA SER A 313 -3.56 14.78 6.91
C SER A 313 -3.20 15.61 5.67
N GLY A 314 -3.42 16.93 5.74
CA GLY A 314 -3.14 17.83 4.60
C GLY A 314 -1.67 17.81 4.18
N ASP A 315 -0.74 17.72 5.12
CA ASP A 315 0.69 17.60 4.83
C ASP A 315 1.12 16.18 4.41
N GLY A 316 0.22 15.19 4.49
CA GLY A 316 0.51 13.78 4.24
C GLY A 316 1.38 13.10 5.30
N SER A 317 1.73 13.76 6.41
CA SER A 317 2.57 13.15 7.44
C SER A 317 1.85 12.08 8.25
N LYS A 318 0.52 12.14 8.32
CA LYS A 318 -0.30 11.16 9.03
C LYS A 318 -1.28 10.47 8.10
N ILE A 319 -1.38 9.17 8.25
CA ILE A 319 -2.34 8.32 7.55
C ILE A 319 -3.07 7.47 8.59
N ALA A 320 -4.36 7.20 8.39
CA ALA A 320 -5.07 6.22 9.17
C ALA A 320 -5.98 5.37 8.31
N GLY A 321 -6.32 4.23 8.88
CA GLY A 321 -7.19 3.25 8.28
C GLY A 321 -7.64 2.25 9.32
N TRP A 322 -8.22 1.16 8.84
CA TRP A 322 -8.58 0.03 9.66
C TRP A 322 -8.05 -1.25 9.05
N THR A 323 -7.80 -2.24 9.91
CA THR A 323 -7.41 -3.59 9.53
C THR A 323 -8.08 -4.61 10.44
N ILE A 324 -8.00 -5.89 10.08
CA ILE A 324 -8.38 -7.00 10.95
C ILE A 324 -7.27 -7.22 11.99
N GLY A 325 -7.60 -7.12 13.27
CA GLY A 325 -6.75 -7.53 14.40
C GLY A 325 -7.03 -8.97 14.83
N SER A 326 -6.41 -9.43 15.93
CA SER A 326 -6.56 -10.81 16.42
C SER A 326 -8.00 -11.21 16.73
N ASP A 327 -8.79 -10.29 17.30
CA ASP A 327 -10.12 -10.57 17.85
C ASP A 327 -11.23 -9.63 17.31
N SER A 328 -10.86 -8.57 16.59
CA SER A 328 -11.79 -7.55 16.11
C SER A 328 -11.17 -6.70 15.00
N VAL A 329 -11.99 -5.85 14.36
CA VAL A 329 -11.46 -4.76 13.51
C VAL A 329 -10.78 -3.72 14.41
N VAL A 330 -9.63 -3.22 13.99
CA VAL A 330 -8.86 -2.18 14.71
C VAL A 330 -8.51 -1.04 13.76
N SER A 331 -8.41 0.17 14.31
CA SER A 331 -7.87 1.32 13.59
C SER A 331 -6.36 1.39 13.78
N ILE A 332 -5.66 1.78 12.71
CA ILE A 332 -4.23 2.06 12.72
C ILE A 332 -3.98 3.52 12.37
N VAL A 333 -3.00 4.13 13.05
CA VAL A 333 -2.49 5.47 12.76
C VAL A 333 -1.01 5.36 12.43
N ILE A 334 -0.63 5.91 11.28
CA ILE A 334 0.76 6.00 10.83
C ILE A 334 1.20 7.45 10.99
N ASP A 335 2.31 7.66 11.69
CA ASP A 335 2.99 8.96 11.80
C ASP A 335 4.29 8.95 10.99
N GLY A 336 4.63 10.09 10.40
CA GLY A 336 5.79 10.22 9.50
C GLY A 336 5.63 9.50 8.16
N ALA A 337 4.39 9.32 7.68
CA ALA A 337 4.10 8.57 6.46
C ALA A 337 4.70 9.21 5.19
N ASN A 338 4.79 10.54 5.14
CA ASN A 338 5.48 11.29 4.09
C ASN A 338 6.98 11.47 4.34
N GLY A 339 7.52 10.83 5.39
CA GLY A 339 8.93 10.87 5.70
C GLY A 339 9.75 10.44 4.48
N PRO A 340 10.91 11.07 4.24
CA PRO A 340 11.77 10.65 3.14
C PRO A 340 12.08 9.17 3.31
N VAL A 341 12.04 8.42 2.21
CA VAL A 341 12.63 7.10 2.20
C VAL A 341 14.12 7.30 2.45
N ASP A 342 14.60 6.78 3.57
CA ASP A 342 15.97 7.00 3.99
C ASP A 342 16.92 6.11 3.18
N HIS A 343 17.08 6.41 1.90
CA HIS A 343 18.04 5.73 1.04
C HIS A 343 19.51 6.11 1.35
N ILE A 344 19.75 7.03 2.31
CA ILE A 344 21.09 7.60 2.60
C ILE A 344 21.62 7.20 3.99
N PHE A 345 20.76 6.90 4.97
CA PHE A 345 21.13 6.43 6.31
C PHE A 345 20.49 5.10 6.72
N SER A 346 19.72 4.41 5.84
CA SER A 346 19.31 3.02 6.09
C SER A 346 20.49 2.05 6.21
N ASP A 347 21.69 2.45 5.77
CA ASP A 347 22.95 1.70 5.87
C ASP A 347 23.87 2.19 7.01
N SER A 348 23.38 3.01 7.94
CA SER A 348 24.04 3.32 9.22
C SER A 348 25.49 3.84 9.12
N PHE A 349 25.86 4.72 8.17
CA PHE A 349 27.26 5.21 8.03
C PHE A 349 28.33 4.11 8.01
N GLU A 350 27.94 2.85 7.80
CA GLU A 350 28.89 1.83 7.43
C GLU A 350 29.32 2.16 6.01
N LEU A 351 30.59 1.91 5.69
CA LEU A 351 31.05 2.02 4.30
C LEU A 351 30.03 1.29 3.42
N PRO A 352 29.71 1.79 2.19
CA PRO A 352 28.73 1.15 1.33
C PRO A 352 28.97 -0.35 1.36
N PRO A 353 27.92 -1.18 1.54
CA PRO A 353 28.10 -2.62 1.62
C PRO A 353 29.01 -3.01 0.46
N PRO A 354 30.03 -3.85 0.70
CA PRO A 354 30.98 -4.22 -0.35
C PRO A 354 30.18 -4.57 -1.60
N PRO A 355 30.52 -4.00 -2.78
CA PRO A 355 29.73 -4.21 -3.99
C PRO A 355 29.45 -5.70 -4.15
N GLN A 356 28.19 -6.03 -4.43
CA GLN A 356 27.76 -7.41 -4.55
C GLN A 356 28.69 -8.14 -5.53
N VAL A 357 29.28 -9.24 -5.05
CA VAL A 357 30.28 -10.00 -5.82
C VAL A 357 29.63 -10.99 -6.76
N VAL A 358 28.38 -11.37 -6.47
CA VAL A 358 27.52 -12.13 -7.39
C VAL A 358 27.02 -11.18 -8.47
N GLN A 359 27.29 -11.50 -9.74
CA GLN A 359 26.79 -10.71 -10.87
C GLN A 359 25.46 -11.27 -11.34
N ASP A 360 24.46 -10.40 -11.49
CA ASP A 360 23.11 -10.76 -11.94
C ASP A 360 22.48 -11.91 -11.14
N GLY A 361 22.44 -11.77 -9.82
CA GLY A 361 21.89 -12.79 -8.91
C GLY A 361 20.39 -13.07 -9.08
N GLY A 362 19.63 -12.11 -9.64
CA GLY A 362 18.22 -12.27 -10.03
C GLY A 362 18.03 -12.72 -11.49
N PHE A 363 19.12 -12.98 -12.22
CA PHE A 363 19.09 -13.55 -13.58
C PHE A 363 18.44 -12.68 -14.68
N GLU A 364 18.31 -11.38 -14.45
CA GLU A 364 17.58 -10.43 -15.30
C GLU A 364 18.34 -9.97 -16.55
N GLU A 365 19.64 -10.30 -16.66
CA GLU A 365 20.42 -10.08 -17.89
C GLU A 365 20.26 -11.24 -18.88
N THR A 366 19.42 -12.23 -18.54
CA THR A 366 18.92 -13.23 -19.48
C THR A 366 17.97 -12.55 -20.48
N THR A 367 18.04 -12.93 -21.76
CA THR A 367 17.28 -12.23 -22.82
C THR A 367 16.14 -13.03 -23.43
N THR A 368 16.11 -14.35 -23.21
CA THR A 368 15.06 -15.26 -23.69
C THR A 368 14.92 -16.45 -22.73
N SER A 369 13.72 -17.02 -22.59
CA SER A 369 13.54 -18.24 -21.80
C SER A 369 14.39 -19.40 -22.34
N PHE A 370 15.06 -20.10 -21.44
CA PHE A 370 16.09 -21.12 -21.69
C PHE A 370 17.30 -20.60 -22.52
N GLY A 371 17.49 -19.27 -22.53
CA GLY A 371 18.59 -18.60 -23.22
C GLY A 371 19.78 -18.31 -22.31
N PRO A 372 20.93 -17.95 -22.89
CA PRO A 372 22.14 -17.70 -22.12
C PRO A 372 22.00 -16.50 -21.18
N ASN A 373 22.69 -16.58 -20.04
CA ASN A 373 22.98 -15.48 -19.15
C ASN A 373 24.46 -15.07 -19.32
N PRO A 374 24.80 -13.78 -19.40
CA PRO A 374 26.19 -13.34 -19.62
C PRO A 374 27.13 -13.59 -18.42
N TYR A 375 26.58 -13.80 -17.22
CA TYR A 375 27.33 -13.90 -15.96
C TYR A 375 27.30 -15.30 -15.34
N TRP A 376 26.34 -16.13 -15.75
CA TRP A 376 26.17 -17.48 -15.25
C TRP A 376 26.29 -18.52 -16.36
N THR A 377 27.12 -19.53 -16.14
CA THR A 377 27.17 -20.70 -17.01
C THR A 377 26.13 -21.70 -16.55
N ALA A 378 25.20 -22.06 -17.42
CA ALA A 378 24.17 -23.06 -17.14
C ALA A 378 24.40 -24.33 -17.97
N SER A 379 24.00 -25.48 -17.43
CA SER A 379 23.95 -26.74 -18.15
C SER A 379 22.70 -27.53 -17.76
N ASP A 380 22.13 -28.21 -18.73
CA ASP A 380 21.05 -29.17 -18.54
C ASP A 380 21.41 -30.43 -19.34
N SER A 381 21.32 -31.61 -18.71
CA SER A 381 21.61 -32.87 -19.39
C SER A 381 20.47 -33.35 -20.29
N ASN A 382 19.24 -32.85 -20.10
CA ASN A 382 18.05 -33.21 -20.86
C ASN A 382 17.89 -32.36 -22.13
N ASP A 383 18.36 -31.10 -22.12
CA ASP A 383 18.34 -30.19 -23.27
C ASP A 383 19.65 -29.39 -23.31
N PRO A 384 20.31 -29.18 -24.47
CA PRO A 384 21.42 -28.23 -24.59
C PRO A 384 21.10 -26.77 -24.22
N SER A 385 19.87 -26.44 -23.84
CA SER A 385 19.45 -25.11 -23.36
C SER A 385 19.89 -24.80 -21.92
N SER A 386 19.76 -23.54 -21.49
CA SER A 386 20.01 -23.14 -20.10
C SER A 386 18.83 -23.45 -19.19
N THR A 387 19.02 -23.33 -17.88
CA THR A 387 17.96 -23.43 -16.87
C THR A 387 17.26 -22.11 -16.54
N PHE A 388 17.74 -20.96 -17.07
CA PHE A 388 17.09 -19.66 -16.88
C PHE A 388 15.74 -19.59 -17.59
N PHE A 389 14.68 -19.21 -16.87
CA PHE A 389 13.30 -19.31 -17.36
C PHE A 389 12.51 -18.02 -17.10
N VAL A 390 11.66 -17.63 -18.08
CA VAL A 390 10.67 -16.55 -17.89
C VAL A 390 9.33 -17.18 -17.59
N ALA A 391 8.74 -16.79 -16.47
CA ALA A 391 7.48 -17.33 -16.01
C ALA A 391 6.32 -17.17 -17.02
N GLY A 392 5.90 -18.29 -17.62
CA GLY A 392 4.60 -18.47 -18.25
C GLY A 392 3.47 -18.81 -17.27
N GLY A 393 3.58 -18.42 -15.99
CA GLY A 393 2.62 -18.73 -14.92
C GLY A 393 3.19 -19.29 -13.62
N PHE A 394 4.52 -19.41 -13.46
CA PHE A 394 5.19 -19.82 -12.22
C PHE A 394 5.74 -18.58 -11.47
N PRO A 395 5.89 -18.62 -10.13
CA PRO A 395 6.36 -17.45 -9.37
C PRO A 395 7.85 -17.21 -9.62
N THR A 396 8.25 -15.94 -9.81
CA THR A 396 9.62 -15.44 -9.58
C THR A 396 9.65 -14.77 -8.20
N HIS A 397 10.81 -14.62 -7.57
CA HIS A 397 10.93 -13.89 -6.30
C HIS A 397 11.12 -12.40 -6.57
N GLY A 398 12.06 -12.08 -7.46
CA GLY A 398 12.29 -10.75 -8.02
C GLY A 398 12.09 -10.76 -9.53
N GLY A 399 11.98 -9.58 -10.15
CA GLY A 399 12.09 -9.43 -11.61
C GLY A 399 11.16 -10.32 -12.47
N VAL A 400 11.66 -10.80 -13.60
CA VAL A 400 10.92 -11.65 -14.57
C VAL A 400 11.62 -12.97 -14.92
N TYR A 401 12.85 -13.19 -14.47
CA TYR A 401 13.61 -14.42 -14.65
C TYR A 401 13.83 -15.17 -13.33
N THR A 402 14.00 -16.48 -13.42
CA THR A 402 14.43 -17.35 -12.32
C THR A 402 15.22 -18.53 -12.89
N THR A 403 15.88 -19.31 -12.05
CA THR A 403 16.47 -20.59 -12.49
C THR A 403 15.51 -21.73 -12.14
N TRP A 404 15.13 -22.53 -13.14
CA TRP A 404 14.27 -23.71 -12.97
C TRP A 404 15.10 -25.00 -13.05
N PHE A 405 14.97 -25.86 -12.04
CA PHE A 405 15.50 -27.22 -12.03
C PHE A 405 14.38 -28.27 -11.97
N GLY A 406 14.63 -29.44 -12.56
CA GLY A 406 13.66 -30.52 -12.80
C GLY A 406 12.74 -30.22 -14.00
N GLY A 407 11.54 -30.80 -13.97
CA GLY A 407 10.44 -30.42 -14.85
C GLY A 407 10.43 -31.06 -16.24
N TRP A 408 11.27 -32.06 -16.47
CA TRP A 408 11.38 -32.79 -17.75
C TRP A 408 10.71 -34.15 -17.72
N GLY A 409 10.28 -34.62 -16.54
CA GLY A 409 9.66 -35.92 -16.31
C GLY A 409 10.68 -36.96 -15.83
N GLY A 410 10.24 -37.86 -14.95
CA GLY A 410 11.14 -38.68 -14.13
C GLY A 410 11.82 -39.89 -14.80
N ASP A 411 11.63 -40.13 -16.10
CA ASP A 411 12.11 -41.37 -16.72
C ASP A 411 13.64 -41.40 -16.90
N ASN A 412 14.28 -40.25 -17.14
CA ASN A 412 15.72 -40.15 -17.38
C ASN A 412 16.49 -39.64 -16.16
N GLN A 413 17.74 -40.07 -16.04
CA GLN A 413 18.68 -39.42 -15.12
C GLN A 413 18.98 -38.02 -15.63
N GLU A 414 18.97 -37.03 -14.75
CA GLU A 414 19.29 -35.66 -15.09
C GLU A 414 20.24 -35.00 -14.09
N THR A 415 21.07 -34.12 -14.65
CA THR A 415 21.92 -33.19 -13.92
C THR A 415 21.78 -31.83 -14.56
N GLN A 416 21.34 -30.86 -13.78
CA GLN A 416 21.25 -29.47 -14.18
C GLN A 416 22.10 -28.61 -13.24
N SER A 417 22.72 -27.54 -13.74
CA SER A 417 23.48 -26.64 -12.88
C SER A 417 23.58 -25.24 -13.43
N ILE A 418 23.80 -24.29 -12.53
CA ILE A 418 24.33 -22.97 -12.84
C ILE A 418 25.59 -22.71 -12.02
N GLU A 419 26.56 -22.02 -12.60
CA GLU A 419 27.81 -21.66 -11.93
C GLU A 419 28.31 -20.27 -12.33
N GLN A 420 28.96 -19.61 -11.38
CA GLN A 420 29.62 -18.32 -11.54
C GLN A 420 30.93 -18.31 -10.74
N THR A 421 31.98 -17.73 -11.32
CA THR A 421 33.21 -17.40 -10.57
C THR A 421 33.02 -16.06 -9.88
N VAL A 422 33.14 -16.04 -8.55
CA VAL A 422 32.97 -14.86 -7.70
C VAL A 422 34.21 -14.64 -6.85
N THR A 423 34.67 -13.39 -6.72
CA THR A 423 35.74 -13.04 -5.77
C THR A 423 35.12 -12.85 -4.39
N ILE A 424 35.23 -13.83 -3.49
CA ILE A 424 34.61 -13.73 -2.16
C ILE A 424 35.44 -12.78 -1.29
N PRO A 425 34.90 -11.66 -0.78
CA PRO A 425 35.71 -10.67 -0.07
C PRO A 425 36.33 -11.25 1.19
N ALA A 426 37.62 -10.99 1.38
CA ALA A 426 38.34 -11.45 2.57
C ALA A 426 37.66 -10.98 3.87
N GLY A 427 37.65 -11.85 4.89
CA GLY A 427 37.13 -11.56 6.23
C GLY A 427 35.78 -12.21 6.51
N SER A 428 35.55 -12.53 7.78
CA SER A 428 34.38 -13.27 8.25
C SER A 428 33.50 -12.40 9.17
N PRO A 429 32.18 -12.65 9.24
CA PRO A 429 31.47 -13.73 8.53
C PRO A 429 31.14 -13.40 7.06
N ARG A 430 30.91 -14.43 6.26
CA ARG A 430 30.32 -14.35 4.91
C ARG A 430 29.23 -15.38 4.76
N TYR A 431 28.10 -14.95 4.21
CA TYR A 431 26.95 -15.78 3.96
C TYR A 431 26.61 -15.76 2.48
N LEU A 432 26.32 -16.94 1.92
CA LEU A 432 25.67 -17.10 0.63
C LEU A 432 24.16 -17.13 0.88
N ASN A 433 23.44 -16.17 0.33
CA ASN A 433 22.01 -16.05 0.42
C ASN A 433 21.36 -16.34 -0.94
N TYR A 434 20.21 -17.02 -0.95
CA TYR A 434 19.38 -17.22 -2.13
C TYR A 434 17.94 -17.57 -1.72
N TRP A 435 16.97 -17.28 -2.57
CA TRP A 435 15.57 -17.65 -2.34
C TRP A 435 15.25 -18.95 -3.08
N ARG A 436 14.60 -19.90 -2.41
CA ARG A 436 14.25 -21.22 -2.95
C ARG A 436 12.74 -21.42 -2.97
N PHE A 437 12.22 -22.07 -4.02
CA PHE A 437 10.83 -22.53 -4.06
C PHE A 437 10.73 -23.94 -4.68
N ALA A 438 10.40 -24.94 -3.88
CA ALA A 438 10.13 -26.32 -4.32
C ALA A 438 8.64 -26.47 -4.69
N ALA A 439 8.36 -26.53 -5.99
CA ALA A 439 7.01 -26.42 -6.55
C ALA A 439 6.39 -27.75 -6.97
N GLU A 440 7.19 -28.81 -7.19
CA GLU A 440 6.69 -30.15 -7.47
C GLU A 440 7.54 -31.22 -6.78
N LEU A 441 6.88 -32.21 -6.18
CA LEU A 441 7.53 -33.33 -5.48
C LEU A 441 8.05 -34.36 -6.48
N PRO A 442 9.34 -34.73 -6.46
CA PRO A 442 9.85 -35.85 -7.24
C PRO A 442 9.45 -37.20 -6.65
N ASP A 443 9.32 -38.23 -7.50
CA ASP A 443 8.98 -39.60 -7.05
C ASP A 443 10.14 -40.33 -6.36
N LEU A 444 11.36 -39.89 -6.63
CA LEU A 444 12.61 -40.43 -6.09
C LEU A 444 13.42 -39.29 -5.49
N SER A 445 14.37 -39.64 -4.62
CA SER A 445 15.30 -38.67 -4.01
C SER A 445 15.99 -37.85 -5.10
N ALA A 446 15.84 -36.53 -5.01
CA ALA A 446 16.43 -35.58 -5.95
C ALA A 446 17.22 -34.55 -5.16
N ASN A 447 18.51 -34.46 -5.43
CA ASN A 447 19.43 -33.68 -4.60
C ASN A 447 19.70 -32.33 -5.23
N PHE A 448 19.47 -31.28 -4.47
CA PHE A 448 19.96 -29.95 -4.75
C PHE A 448 21.20 -29.65 -3.91
N THR A 449 22.34 -29.47 -4.57
CA THR A 449 23.63 -29.23 -3.93
C THR A 449 24.15 -27.84 -4.27
N VAL A 450 24.50 -27.10 -3.23
CA VAL A 450 25.22 -25.83 -3.33
C VAL A 450 26.68 -26.10 -2.99
N SER A 451 27.62 -25.61 -3.80
CA SER A 451 29.05 -25.85 -3.61
C SER A 451 29.90 -24.63 -3.91
N ILE A 452 31.04 -24.54 -3.22
CA ILE A 452 32.12 -23.60 -3.49
C ILE A 452 33.38 -24.41 -3.85
N ASP A 453 33.96 -24.17 -5.03
CA ASP A 453 35.11 -24.91 -5.57
C ASP A 453 34.89 -26.43 -5.62
N GLY A 454 33.64 -26.84 -5.90
CA GLY A 454 33.24 -28.25 -5.92
C GLY A 454 33.12 -28.91 -4.54
N THR A 455 33.34 -28.16 -3.45
CA THR A 455 33.08 -28.62 -2.08
C THR A 455 31.63 -28.29 -1.72
N PRO A 456 30.77 -29.28 -1.43
CA PRO A 456 29.40 -29.02 -1.01
C PRO A 456 29.35 -28.23 0.30
N VAL A 457 28.59 -27.14 0.29
CA VAL A 457 28.28 -26.31 1.48
C VAL A 457 26.86 -26.56 1.99
N GLU A 458 25.97 -27.02 1.11
CA GLU A 458 24.64 -27.50 1.44
C GLU A 458 24.22 -28.61 0.46
N THR A 459 23.46 -29.60 0.93
CA THR A 459 22.80 -30.57 0.07
C THR A 459 21.43 -30.89 0.65
N THR A 460 20.41 -30.74 -0.17
CA THR A 460 19.02 -30.89 0.22
C THR A 460 18.32 -31.86 -0.70
N ASP A 461 17.62 -32.84 -0.13
CA ASP A 461 16.76 -33.75 -0.89
C ASP A 461 15.36 -33.13 -1.03
N LEU A 462 14.92 -32.88 -2.26
CA LEU A 462 13.61 -32.29 -2.57
C LEU A 462 12.44 -33.05 -1.96
N THR A 463 12.56 -34.38 -1.80
CA THR A 463 11.52 -35.20 -1.17
C THR A 463 11.30 -34.89 0.30
N THR A 464 12.25 -34.18 0.95
CA THR A 464 12.21 -33.85 2.38
C THR A 464 11.77 -32.42 2.68
N ILE A 465 11.68 -31.57 1.66
CA ILE A 465 11.46 -30.12 1.80
C ILE A 465 10.23 -29.60 1.06
N PHE A 466 9.53 -30.46 0.31
CA PHE A 466 8.31 -30.11 -0.42
C PHE A 466 7.04 -30.26 0.42
N PRO A 467 5.98 -29.46 0.17
CA PRO A 467 5.97 -28.27 -0.69
C PRO A 467 6.47 -27.04 0.07
N ASP A 468 7.10 -26.11 -0.63
CA ASP A 468 7.17 -24.74 -0.14
C ASP A 468 5.82 -24.04 -0.43
N GLU A 469 5.33 -23.22 0.50
CA GLU A 469 4.11 -22.41 0.28
C GLU A 469 4.43 -21.09 -0.46
N ALA A 470 5.68 -20.62 -0.35
CA ALA A 470 6.25 -19.44 -1.00
C ALA A 470 7.78 -19.57 -1.06
N TYR A 471 8.44 -18.63 -1.76
CA TYR A 471 9.90 -18.56 -1.73
C TYR A 471 10.43 -18.44 -0.29
N THR A 472 11.42 -19.27 0.02
CA THR A 472 12.05 -19.35 1.35
C THR A 472 13.51 -18.96 1.24
N LEU A 473 13.95 -17.99 2.05
CA LEU A 473 15.35 -17.58 2.14
C LEU A 473 16.23 -18.72 2.67
N ARG A 474 17.34 -18.97 1.98
CA ARG A 474 18.43 -19.84 2.41
C ARG A 474 19.64 -18.98 2.66
N SER A 475 20.30 -19.18 3.80
CA SER A 475 21.55 -18.52 4.15
C SER A 475 22.56 -19.55 4.65
N ILE A 476 23.72 -19.59 4.00
CA ILE A 476 24.78 -20.56 4.27
C ILE A 476 26.04 -19.80 4.66
N ASP A 477 26.60 -20.10 5.85
CA ASP A 477 27.90 -19.57 6.25
C ASP A 477 29.02 -20.16 5.37
N ILE A 478 29.59 -19.32 4.52
CA ILE A 478 30.69 -19.63 3.60
C ILE A 478 31.98 -18.93 4.03
N SER A 479 32.10 -18.54 5.31
CA SER A 479 33.27 -17.84 5.84
C SER A 479 34.60 -18.56 5.62
N ALA A 480 34.58 -19.89 5.43
CA ALA A 480 35.77 -20.68 5.12
C ALA A 480 36.41 -20.34 3.75
N TRP A 481 35.65 -19.72 2.83
CA TRP A 481 36.10 -19.25 1.52
C TRP A 481 36.22 -17.72 1.45
N ALA A 482 36.16 -17.02 2.59
CA ALA A 482 36.29 -15.57 2.65
C ALA A 482 37.77 -15.14 2.72
N ASP A 483 38.56 -15.50 1.71
CA ASP A 483 40.01 -15.25 1.64
C ASP A 483 40.40 -14.14 0.65
N GLY A 484 39.45 -13.59 -0.11
CA GLY A 484 39.68 -12.56 -1.12
C GLY A 484 40.06 -13.09 -2.49
N ALA A 485 40.05 -14.41 -2.71
CA ALA A 485 40.31 -15.05 -3.98
C ALA A 485 39.02 -15.34 -4.78
N ASP A 486 39.21 -15.72 -6.04
CA ASP A 486 38.14 -16.18 -6.91
C ASP A 486 37.76 -17.62 -6.56
N HIS A 487 36.46 -17.85 -6.38
CA HIS A 487 35.87 -19.14 -6.09
C HIS A 487 34.74 -19.44 -7.08
N VAL A 488 34.54 -20.73 -7.37
CA VAL A 488 33.42 -21.18 -8.21
C VAL A 488 32.22 -21.49 -7.31
N LEU A 489 31.21 -20.63 -7.37
CA LEU A 489 29.89 -20.89 -6.80
C LEU A 489 29.07 -21.71 -7.79
N ARG A 490 28.50 -22.83 -7.34
CA ARG A 490 27.66 -23.70 -8.16
C ARG A 490 26.43 -24.19 -7.41
N PHE A 491 25.30 -24.11 -8.09
CA PHE A 491 24.05 -24.77 -7.73
C PHE A 491 23.83 -25.93 -8.70
N GLN A 492 23.56 -27.11 -8.18
CA GLN A 492 23.38 -28.32 -8.98
C GLN A 492 22.16 -29.09 -8.51
N TYR A 493 21.38 -29.57 -9.46
CA TYR A 493 20.28 -30.48 -9.26
C TYR A 493 20.60 -31.82 -9.90
N ASP A 494 20.45 -32.90 -9.14
CA ASP A 494 20.66 -34.27 -9.61
C ASP A 494 19.43 -35.13 -9.29
N TYR A 495 18.85 -35.71 -10.33
CA TYR A 495 17.78 -36.69 -10.22
C TYR A 495 18.20 -38.02 -10.89
N PRO A 496 18.00 -39.17 -10.22
CA PRO A 496 18.55 -40.46 -10.66
C PRO A 496 17.86 -41.08 -11.87
N GLY A 497 16.65 -40.62 -12.24
CA GLY A 497 15.80 -41.25 -13.25
C GLY A 497 15.04 -42.48 -12.76
N GLY A 498 14.08 -42.92 -13.56
CA GLY A 498 13.26 -44.11 -13.30
C GLY A 498 11.96 -43.89 -12.50
N GLY A 499 11.55 -42.63 -12.30
CA GLY A 499 10.24 -42.25 -11.75
C GLY A 499 9.31 -41.65 -12.81
N SER A 500 8.13 -41.18 -12.41
CA SER A 500 7.20 -40.50 -13.32
C SER A 500 7.35 -38.98 -13.31
N THR A 501 7.76 -38.40 -12.18
CA THR A 501 8.16 -36.99 -12.05
C THR A 501 9.53 -36.86 -11.39
N ASP A 502 10.32 -35.96 -11.95
CA ASP A 502 11.60 -35.48 -11.46
C ASP A 502 11.45 -34.22 -10.58
N GLY A 503 10.22 -33.77 -10.31
CA GLY A 503 9.95 -32.62 -9.45
C GLY A 503 10.28 -31.28 -10.11
N SER A 504 10.12 -30.20 -9.36
CA SER A 504 10.45 -28.85 -9.84
C SER A 504 10.87 -27.96 -8.68
N MET A 505 11.97 -27.26 -8.86
CA MET A 505 12.42 -26.23 -7.92
C MET A 505 12.94 -25.00 -8.63
N TYR A 506 12.82 -23.87 -7.95
CA TYR A 506 13.27 -22.57 -8.42
C TYR A 506 14.24 -21.96 -7.42
N ILE A 507 15.22 -21.22 -7.94
CA ILE A 507 16.05 -20.32 -7.12
C ILE A 507 16.09 -18.92 -7.73
N ASP A 508 16.25 -17.93 -6.87
CA ASP A 508 16.27 -16.52 -7.26
C ASP A 508 17.08 -15.66 -6.27
N ASP A 509 17.44 -14.45 -6.70
CA ASP A 509 18.09 -13.40 -5.91
C ASP A 509 19.31 -13.89 -5.09
N VAL A 510 20.30 -14.45 -5.81
CA VAL A 510 21.55 -14.95 -5.20
C VAL A 510 22.46 -13.80 -4.79
N SER A 511 22.99 -13.85 -3.57
CA SER A 511 23.89 -12.81 -3.03
C SER A 511 24.95 -13.39 -2.08
N ILE A 512 26.08 -12.70 -1.93
CA ILE A 512 27.06 -12.97 -0.86
C ILE A 512 27.20 -11.73 0.01
N ASP A 513 26.96 -11.89 1.32
CA ASP A 513 26.82 -10.77 2.27
C ASP A 513 27.60 -11.03 3.58
N PRO A 514 27.94 -9.98 4.35
CA PRO A 514 28.50 -10.13 5.69
C PRO A 514 27.48 -10.60 6.74
N THR A 515 26.20 -10.71 6.38
CA THR A 515 25.07 -11.06 7.26
C THR A 515 24.26 -12.22 6.69
N ASP A 516 23.61 -12.97 7.57
CA ASP A 516 22.70 -14.08 7.22
C ASP A 516 21.35 -13.61 6.64
N THR A 517 21.18 -12.28 6.55
CA THR A 517 20.12 -11.61 5.82
C THR A 517 20.75 -10.91 4.62
N PRO A 518 20.25 -11.12 3.39
CA PRO A 518 20.79 -10.44 2.22
C PRO A 518 20.61 -8.93 2.33
N ALA A 519 21.64 -8.16 1.98
CA ALA A 519 21.44 -6.74 1.73
C ALA A 519 20.45 -6.62 0.56
N THR A 520 19.43 -5.78 0.67
CA THR A 520 18.39 -5.63 -0.36
C THR A 520 19.05 -5.51 -1.72
N VAL A 521 19.01 -6.59 -2.52
CA VAL A 521 19.47 -6.55 -3.90
C VAL A 521 18.39 -5.75 -4.61
N GLY A 522 18.48 -4.42 -4.53
CA GLY A 522 17.60 -3.55 -5.29
C GLY A 522 17.69 -4.05 -6.72
N ALA A 523 16.54 -4.33 -7.34
CA ALA A 523 16.46 -4.77 -8.71
C ALA A 523 17.22 -3.77 -9.60
N VAL A 524 18.49 -4.04 -9.88
CA VAL A 524 19.25 -3.35 -10.93
C VAL A 524 18.99 -4.03 -12.28
N GLY A 525 18.01 -4.94 -12.32
CA GLY A 525 17.47 -5.50 -13.56
C GLY A 525 16.56 -4.50 -14.26
N ARG A 526 16.59 -4.49 -15.59
CA ARG A 526 15.64 -3.74 -16.42
C ARG A 526 14.22 -4.18 -16.04
N HIS A 527 13.43 -3.28 -15.47
CA HIS A 527 11.97 -3.38 -15.58
C HIS A 527 11.62 -3.37 -17.08
N VAL A 528 11.44 -4.55 -17.66
CA VAL A 528 10.83 -4.68 -18.97
C VAL A 528 9.35 -4.37 -18.79
N ASP A 529 8.82 -3.44 -19.58
CA ASP A 529 7.41 -3.12 -19.53
C ASP A 529 6.55 -4.38 -19.76
N ALA A 530 5.32 -4.35 -19.24
CA ALA A 530 4.39 -5.47 -19.35
C ALA A 530 4.14 -5.92 -20.80
N ALA A 531 4.35 -5.03 -21.78
CA ALA A 531 4.23 -5.32 -23.20
C ALA A 531 5.41 -6.16 -23.73
N THR A 532 6.62 -5.90 -23.26
CA THR A 532 7.84 -6.66 -23.57
C THR A 532 7.82 -8.03 -22.90
N ALA A 533 7.39 -8.10 -21.63
CA ALA A 533 7.12 -9.38 -20.96
C ALA A 533 6.05 -10.20 -21.70
N ALA A 534 4.98 -9.56 -22.18
CA ALA A 534 3.94 -10.21 -22.99
C ALA A 534 4.40 -10.58 -24.43
N ALA A 535 5.43 -9.94 -24.96
CA ALA A 535 6.03 -10.28 -26.26
C ALA A 535 6.98 -11.48 -26.13
N MET A 536 7.75 -11.56 -25.05
CA MET A 536 8.61 -12.71 -24.72
C MET A 536 7.79 -13.99 -24.47
N ARG A 537 6.56 -13.86 -23.92
CA ARG A 537 5.58 -14.96 -23.77
C ARG A 537 5.12 -15.61 -25.09
N ARG A 538 5.33 -14.99 -26.26
CA ARG A 538 4.80 -15.49 -27.56
C ARG A 538 5.78 -16.34 -28.36
N HIS A 539 7.01 -16.55 -27.89
CA HIS A 539 7.94 -17.49 -28.53
C HIS A 539 7.91 -18.84 -27.83
N LYS A 540 6.91 -19.66 -28.17
CA LYS A 540 6.96 -21.13 -28.38
C LYS A 540 5.55 -21.71 -28.51
N HIS A 541 5.02 -21.63 -29.73
CA HIS A 541 4.56 -22.82 -30.43
C HIS A 541 5.56 -23.09 -31.56
#